data_AF-A0A9N8MQC6-F1
#
_entry.id   AF-A0A9N8MQC6-F1
#
_cell.length_a   1.000
_cell.length_b   1.000
_cell.length_c   1.000
_cell.angle_alpha   90.00
_cell.angle_beta   90.00
_cell.angle_gamma   90.00
#
_symmetry.space_group_name_H-M   'P 1'
#
loop_
_entity.id
_entity.type
_entity.pdbx_description
1 polymer ?
#
loop_
_entity_poly.entity_id
_entity_poly.type
_entity_poly.pdbx_seq_one_letter_code
_entity_poly.pdbx_strand_id
1 'polypeptide(L)' 'MPTFHIELFEGRSLEQKREFVEAITKATCESLGVEPNSVDIILTDVKRENWATGGRLWSEPNA' A
#
# COMPACT_ATOMS: atom_id res chain seq x y z
N MET A 1 0.78 -17.13 -7.46
CA MET A 1 1.23 -16.54 -6.19
C MET A 1 1.60 -15.09 -6.46
N PRO A 2 0.61 -14.17 -6.53
CA PRO A 2 0.87 -12.75 -6.69
C PRO A 2 1.44 -12.12 -5.41
N THR A 3 2.39 -11.21 -5.57
CA THR A 3 2.99 -10.43 -4.48
C THR A 3 2.87 -8.95 -4.80
N PHE A 4 2.35 -8.17 -3.84
CA PHE A 4 2.19 -6.72 -3.96
C PHE A 4 3.11 -6.00 -3.00
N HIS A 5 3.93 -5.08 -3.52
CA HIS A 5 4.68 -4.13 -2.72
C HIS A 5 3.95 -2.79 -2.80
N ILE A 6 3.50 -2.29 -1.66
CA ILE A 6 2.69 -1.08 -1.60
C ILE A 6 3.39 -0.08 -0.69
N GLU A 7 3.80 1.02 -1.29
CA GLU A 7 4.38 2.16 -0.60
C GLU A 7 3.29 3.19 -0.33
N LEU A 8 3.14 3.57 0.94
CA LEU A 8 2.10 4.47 1.44
C LEU A 8 2.77 5.56 2.27
N PHE A 9 2.18 6.74 2.37
CA PHE A 9 2.59 7.66 3.45
C PHE A 9 2.27 7.05 4.82
N GLU A 10 3.19 7.25 5.77
CA GLU A 10 2.96 6.87 7.17
C GLU A 10 1.73 7.55 7.78
N GLY A 11 1.19 6.96 8.85
CA GLY A 11 0.09 7.53 9.64
C GLY A 11 -1.27 6.86 9.46
N ARG A 12 -1.36 5.77 8.68
CA ARG A 12 -2.57 4.94 8.64
C ARG A 12 -2.71 4.10 9.91
N SER A 13 -3.93 3.99 10.42
CA SER A 13 -4.21 3.13 11.57
C SER A 13 -4.10 1.66 11.19
N LEU A 14 -3.93 0.79 12.20
CA LEU A 14 -3.93 -0.66 11.97
C LEU A 14 -5.24 -1.15 11.35
N GLU A 15 -6.38 -0.57 11.76
CA GLU A 15 -7.70 -0.89 11.20
C GLU A 15 -7.77 -0.58 9.71
N GLN A 16 -7.29 0.60 9.30
CA GLN A 16 -7.26 1.00 7.89
C GLN A 16 -6.37 0.07 7.06
N LYS A 17 -5.20 -0.32 7.60
CA LYS A 17 -4.31 -1.27 6.92
C LYS A 17 -4.97 -2.64 6.76
N ARG A 18 -5.72 -3.10 7.77
CA ARG A 18 -6.44 -4.40 7.72
C ARG A 18 -7.52 -4.39 6.65
N GLU A 19 -8.37 -3.38 6.64
CA GLU A 19 -9.42 -3.22 5.63
C GLU A 19 -8.83 -3.16 4.22
N PHE A 20 -7.73 -2.44 4.06
CA PHE A 20 -7.04 -2.30 2.78
C PHE A 20 -6.49 -3.62 2.23
N VAL A 21 -5.77 -4.41 3.05
CA VAL A 21 -5.22 -5.69 2.58
C VAL A 21 -6.30 -6.73 2.32
N GLU A 22 -7.40 -6.71 3.07
CA GLU A 22 -8.57 -7.57 2.83
C GLU A 22 -9.21 -7.26 1.47
N ALA A 23 -9.41 -5.98 1.18
CA ALA A 23 -9.98 -5.54 -0.10
C ALA A 23 -9.11 -5.94 -1.30
N ILE A 24 -7.79 -5.74 -1.23
CA ILE A 24 -6.86 -6.15 -2.30
C ILE A 24 -6.87 -7.67 -2.49
N THR A 25 -6.82 -8.42 -1.39
CA THR A 25 -6.80 -9.89 -1.45
C THR A 25 -8.07 -10.41 -2.12
N LYS A 26 -9.23 -9.90 -1.71
CA LYS A 26 -10.52 -10.25 -2.31
C LYS A 26 -10.54 -9.98 -3.82
N ALA A 27 -10.18 -8.76 -4.23
CA ALA A 27 -10.15 -8.39 -5.64
C ALA A 27 -9.18 -9.25 -6.46
N THR A 28 -8.05 -9.64 -5.87
CA THR A 28 -7.05 -10.51 -6.49
C THR A 28 -7.59 -11.91 -6.71
N CYS A 29 -8.22 -12.51 -5.70
CA CYS A 29 -8.82 -13.84 -5.81
C CYS A 29 -9.95 -13.85 -6.86
N GLU A 30 -10.83 -12.84 -6.84
CA GLU A 30 -11.93 -12.70 -7.80
C GLU A 30 -11.44 -12.51 -9.24
N SER A 31 -10.36 -11.74 -9.43
CA SER A 31 -9.85 -11.42 -10.78
C SER A 31 -8.95 -12.49 -11.37
N LEU A 32 -8.12 -13.13 -10.54
CA LEU A 32 -7.07 -14.05 -11.01
C LEU A 32 -7.38 -15.52 -10.72
N GLY A 33 -8.47 -15.83 -10.00
CA GLY A 33 -8.85 -17.21 -9.67
C GLY A 33 -7.85 -17.92 -8.77
N VAL A 34 -7.20 -17.19 -7.87
CA VAL A 34 -6.20 -17.73 -6.92
C VAL A 34 -6.79 -17.81 -5.51
N GLU A 35 -6.24 -18.72 -4.71
CA GLU A 35 -6.59 -18.83 -3.28
C GLU A 35 -6.02 -17.64 -2.47
N PRO A 36 -6.70 -17.17 -1.41
CA PRO A 36 -6.22 -16.07 -0.57
C PRO A 36 -4.82 -16.28 0.00
N ASN A 37 -4.49 -17.52 0.39
CA ASN A 37 -3.17 -17.88 0.93
C ASN A 37 -2.04 -17.78 -0.11
N SER A 38 -2.36 -17.56 -1.39
CA SER A 38 -1.37 -17.33 -2.44
C SER A 38 -1.09 -15.85 -2.69
N VAL A 39 -1.72 -14.94 -1.95
CA VAL A 39 -1.61 -13.48 -2.12
C VAL A 39 -0.76 -12.89 -0.99
N ASP A 40 0.41 -12.39 -1.34
CA ASP A 40 1.31 -11.71 -0.40
C ASP A 40 1.22 -10.20 -0.58
N ILE A 41 1.10 -9.45 0.53
CA ILE A 41 1.07 -7.98 0.52
C ILE A 41 2.08 -7.45 1.54
N ILE A 42 3.02 -6.64 1.07
CA ILE A 42 4.03 -5.97 1.88
C ILE A 42 3.74 -4.47 1.87
N LEU A 43 3.37 -3.93 3.02
CA LEU A 43 3.13 -2.50 3.20
C LEU A 43 4.40 -1.81 3.70
N THR A 44 4.84 -0.78 2.98
CA THR A 44 5.95 0.09 3.38
C THR A 44 5.41 1.47 3.71
N ASP A 45 5.52 1.86 4.98
CA ASP A 45 5.22 3.22 5.41
C ASP A 45 6.41 4.12 5.08
N VAL A 46 6.17 5.14 4.27
CA VAL A 46 7.17 6.11 3.81
C VAL A 46 6.87 7.45 4.45
N LYS A 47 7.86 8.02 5.15
CA LYS A 47 7.77 9.39 5.65
C LYS A 47 7.68 10.37 4.49
N ARG A 48 7.00 11.50 4.69
CA ARG A 48 6.87 12.52 3.63
C ARG A 48 8.21 13.10 3.17
N GLU A 49 9.20 13.15 4.06
CA GLU A 49 10.58 13.58 3.74
C GLU A 49 11.37 12.58 2.89
N ASN A 50 10.86 11.35 2.75
CA ASN A 50 11.48 10.28 1.97
C ASN A 50 10.78 10.04 0.62
N TRP A 51 9.79 10.85 0.26
CA TRP A 51 9.08 10.75 -1.02
C TRP A 51 9.13 12.09 -1.76
N ALA A 52 9.48 12.07 -3.05
CA ALA A 52 9.43 13.24 -3.92
C ALA A 52 8.49 13.05 -5.12
N THR A 53 7.89 14.13 -5.60
CA THR A 53 7.18 14.15 -6.90
C THR A 53 7.51 15.46 -7.61
N GLY A 54 7.87 15.38 -8.90
CA GLY A 54 8.25 16.57 -9.66
C GLY A 54 9.47 17.32 -9.10
N GLY A 55 10.40 16.60 -8.45
CA GLY A 55 11.59 17.19 -7.84
C GLY A 55 11.37 17.92 -6.51
N ARG A 56 10.19 17.78 -5.90
CA ARG A 56 9.88 18.36 -4.58
C ARG A 56 9.55 17.28 -3.56
N LEU A 57 10.04 17.44 -2.34
CA LEU A 57 9.74 16.53 -1.24
C LEU A 57 8.32 16.78 -0.72
N TRP A 58 7.61 15.71 -0.36
CA TRP A 58 6.25 15.82 0.18
C TRP A 58 6.19 16.37 1.61
N SER A 59 7.34 16.54 2.25
CA SER A 59 7.49 17.26 3.53
C SER A 59 7.55 18.78 3.36
N GLU A 60 7.81 19.28 2.14
CA GLU A 60 7.83 20.71 1.89
C GLU A 60 6.39 21.26 1.88
N PRO A 61 6.15 22.44 2.49
CA PRO A 61 4.85 23.08 2.40
C PRO A 61 4.51 23.37 0.93
N ASN A 62 3.25 23.18 0.55
CA ASN A 62 2.77 23.60 -0.77
C ASN A 62 3.03 25.10 -0.92
N ALA A 63 3.83 25.47 -1.93
CA ALA A 63 4.04 26.86 -2.32
C ALA A 63 2.79 27.45 -2.96
#